data_AF-A0A2E0R1F5-F1
#
_entry.id   AF-A0A2E0R1F5-F1
#
_cell.length_a   1.000
_cell.length_b   1.000
_cell.length_c   1.000
_cell.angle_alpha   90.00
_cell.angle_beta   90.00
_cell.angle_gamma   90.00
#
_symmetry.space_group_name_H-M   'P 1'
#
loop_
_entity.id
_entity.type
_entity.pdbx_description
1 polymer ?
#
loop_
_entity_poly.entity_id
_entity_poly.type
_entity_poly.pdbx_seq_one_letter_code
_entity_poly.pdbx_strand_id
1 'polypeptide(L)'
;MECFSSFRYFVWLGILCCLSVKGFAVEKPKEVAGKADVLRHVKKQFGSFEGIGENGEVRLMLEGNHEVTSWPLLPDAEIRVDGWWGRVDQFAQKDRVWVWFAVNRKKDPTAILLLADEISEQDIHGKPYTVESVEGGVATFYIPGEKKVAPRKLEVRGRDLNRDDVGYLQSANGAVRRFLTVVEFEKAKQEQRDFLRQRWRSEGLPGTVSFLHPLSGEMELYLDHEAMRWARYLQKGDEVVFGNKIDGSAQVKFVEPWRERTRLRIVSNSGMDQFEMKLGQRVLLKVREPPVDVQQSDLPTDIGRLDDEEQRIDWFLSTLYCPCGIAGDRCTGMYYTLASCNVNTCGAPNDMKAILKKYMSEGMGDVEIFEELRAQKGRDVWQPHLLR
;
A
#
# COMPACT_ATOMS: atom_id res chain seq x y z
N MET A 1 -90.47 2.84 -16.21
CA MET A 1 -89.64 2.13 -17.20
C MET A 1 -88.22 2.15 -16.68
N GLU A 2 -87.88 1.05 -16.05
CA GLU A 2 -86.63 0.80 -15.35
C GLU A 2 -85.55 0.35 -16.34
N CYS A 3 -84.32 0.80 -16.15
CA CYS A 3 -83.16 0.06 -16.61
C CYS A 3 -82.03 0.23 -15.59
N PHE A 4 -81.96 -0.75 -14.69
CA PHE A 4 -80.84 -1.03 -13.79
C PHE A 4 -79.64 -1.51 -14.62
N SER A 5 -78.46 -0.92 -14.41
CA SER A 5 -77.19 -1.55 -14.79
C SER A 5 -76.31 -1.69 -13.57
N SER A 6 -75.99 -2.93 -13.28
CA SER A 6 -75.41 -3.45 -12.06
C SER A 6 -73.89 -3.26 -12.04
N PHE A 7 -73.39 -2.45 -11.12
CA PHE A 7 -71.95 -2.41 -10.78
C PHE A 7 -71.64 -3.58 -9.83
N ARG A 8 -70.91 -4.58 -10.33
CA ARG A 8 -70.38 -5.68 -9.53
C ARG A 8 -69.07 -5.26 -8.86
N TYR A 9 -69.07 -5.39 -7.53
CA TYR A 9 -67.89 -5.42 -6.68
C TYR A 9 -66.89 -6.49 -7.15
N PHE A 10 -65.63 -6.10 -7.36
CA PHE A 10 -64.51 -7.03 -7.37
C PHE A 10 -63.62 -6.71 -6.18
N VAL A 11 -63.77 -7.52 -5.13
CA VAL A 11 -62.89 -7.58 -3.97
C VAL A 11 -61.65 -8.36 -4.41
N TRP A 12 -60.51 -7.67 -4.57
CA TRP A 12 -59.22 -8.35 -4.68
C TRP A 12 -58.63 -8.43 -3.28
N LEU A 13 -58.77 -9.61 -2.67
CA LEU A 13 -58.16 -9.97 -1.39
C LEU A 13 -56.64 -9.93 -1.56
N GLY A 14 -55.99 -9.06 -0.81
CA GLY A 14 -54.54 -9.01 -0.67
C GLY A 14 -54.03 -10.27 -0.01
N ILE A 15 -53.36 -11.12 -0.79
CA ILE A 15 -52.38 -12.07 -0.28
C ILE A 15 -51.03 -11.36 -0.33
N LEU A 16 -50.73 -10.66 0.75
CA LEU A 16 -49.38 -10.17 1.05
C LEU A 16 -48.49 -11.40 1.22
N CYS A 17 -47.79 -11.77 0.16
CA CYS A 17 -46.77 -12.80 0.21
C CYS A 17 -45.58 -12.23 1.01
N CYS A 18 -45.54 -12.53 2.30
CA CYS A 18 -44.37 -12.37 3.16
C CYS A 18 -43.25 -13.33 2.70
N LEU A 19 -42.71 -13.12 1.50
CA LEU A 19 -41.40 -13.63 1.16
C LEU A 19 -40.38 -12.72 1.85
N SER A 20 -40.10 -13.09 3.10
CA SER A 20 -38.90 -12.65 3.81
C SER A 20 -37.70 -13.05 2.96
N VAL A 21 -37.25 -12.12 2.11
CA VAL A 21 -35.93 -12.18 1.50
C VAL A 21 -34.97 -12.12 2.67
N LYS A 22 -34.46 -13.28 3.10
CA LYS A 22 -33.31 -13.36 3.99
C LYS A 22 -32.18 -12.65 3.25
N GLY A 23 -32.01 -11.36 3.53
CA GLY A 23 -30.84 -10.61 3.11
C GLY A 23 -29.64 -11.40 3.57
N PHE A 24 -28.80 -11.82 2.63
CA PHE A 24 -27.48 -12.33 2.96
C PHE A 24 -26.80 -11.20 3.75
N ALA A 25 -26.69 -11.39 5.06
CA ALA A 25 -25.88 -10.53 5.88
C ALA A 25 -24.46 -10.67 5.30
N VAL A 26 -24.03 -9.67 4.54
CA VAL A 26 -22.62 -9.47 4.27
C VAL A 26 -22.02 -9.27 5.65
N GLU A 27 -21.43 -10.33 6.22
CA GLU A 27 -20.71 -10.23 7.48
C GLU A 27 -19.72 -9.09 7.29
N LYS A 28 -19.99 -7.96 7.96
CA LYS A 28 -19.00 -6.89 8.05
C LYS A 28 -17.75 -7.58 8.57
N PRO A 29 -16.64 -7.59 7.81
CA PRO A 29 -15.40 -8.16 8.32
C PRO A 29 -15.12 -7.41 9.62
N LYS A 30 -15.25 -8.10 10.77
CA LYS A 30 -14.93 -7.51 12.06
C LYS A 30 -13.50 -7.00 11.92
N GLU A 31 -13.28 -5.74 12.30
CA GLU A 31 -11.94 -5.17 12.39
C GLU A 31 -11.05 -6.18 13.12
N VAL A 32 -10.15 -6.81 12.37
CA VAL A 32 -9.19 -7.74 12.91
C VAL A 32 -8.26 -6.89 13.76
N ALA A 33 -8.47 -6.90 15.07
CA ALA A 33 -7.65 -6.21 16.04
C ALA A 33 -6.17 -6.47 15.73
N GLY A 34 -5.44 -5.39 15.41
CA GLY A 34 -4.01 -5.35 15.14
C GLY A 34 -3.52 -6.33 14.07
N LYS A 35 -3.37 -5.88 12.82
CA LYS A 35 -2.72 -6.63 11.72
C LYS A 35 -1.25 -7.03 11.99
N ALA A 36 -0.72 -6.86 13.20
CA ALA A 36 0.71 -7.01 13.45
C ALA A 36 1.24 -8.46 13.44
N ASP A 37 0.37 -9.46 13.60
CA ASP A 37 0.73 -10.87 13.39
C ASP A 37 0.44 -11.36 11.98
N VAL A 38 -0.16 -10.52 11.12
CA VAL A 38 -0.53 -10.92 9.75
C VAL A 38 0.73 -11.37 9.00
N LEU A 39 1.82 -10.60 9.05
CA LEU A 39 3.03 -10.90 8.28
C LEU A 39 3.73 -12.23 8.65
N ARG A 40 3.48 -12.77 9.86
CA ARG A 40 3.98 -14.08 10.26
C ARG A 40 3.17 -15.24 9.68
N HIS A 41 1.95 -14.97 9.25
CA HIS A 41 0.98 -15.96 8.79
C HIS A 41 0.63 -15.84 7.31
N VAL A 42 1.04 -14.77 6.64
CA VAL A 42 0.89 -14.65 5.19
C VAL A 42 1.73 -15.71 4.48
N LYS A 43 1.15 -16.30 3.46
CA LYS A 43 1.89 -17.17 2.54
C LYS A 43 2.65 -16.28 1.56
N LYS A 44 3.95 -16.51 1.43
CA LYS A 44 4.83 -15.77 0.52
C LYS A 44 5.43 -16.75 -0.47
N GLN A 45 5.45 -16.38 -1.74
CA GLN A 45 5.92 -17.27 -2.79
C GLN A 45 6.40 -16.43 -3.97
N PHE A 46 7.35 -16.96 -4.74
CA PHE A 46 7.66 -16.42 -6.05
C PHE A 46 6.69 -16.99 -7.10
N GLY A 47 6.50 -16.24 -8.16
CA GLY A 47 5.76 -16.67 -9.35
C GLY A 47 6.18 -15.86 -10.57
N SER A 48 5.59 -16.19 -11.71
CA SER A 48 5.69 -15.40 -12.93
C SER A 48 4.40 -14.59 -13.10
N PHE A 49 4.54 -13.29 -13.36
CA PHE A 49 3.41 -12.42 -13.68
C PHE A 49 2.89 -12.74 -15.09
N GLU A 50 1.60 -13.05 -15.22
CA GLU A 50 0.98 -13.45 -16.50
C GLU A 50 0.07 -12.36 -17.08
N GLY A 51 -0.20 -11.30 -16.31
CA GLY A 51 -1.03 -10.18 -16.71
C GLY A 51 -2.15 -9.88 -15.71
N ILE A 52 -3.08 -9.03 -16.14
CA ILE A 52 -4.26 -8.63 -15.39
C ILE A 52 -5.49 -9.22 -16.10
N GLY A 53 -6.39 -9.84 -15.34
CA GLY A 53 -7.67 -10.35 -15.82
C GLY A 53 -8.69 -9.25 -16.12
N GLU A 54 -9.82 -9.60 -16.72
CA GLU A 54 -10.85 -8.63 -17.12
C GLU A 54 -11.47 -7.88 -15.93
N ASN A 55 -11.55 -8.49 -14.75
CA ASN A 55 -12.06 -7.82 -13.54
C ASN A 55 -10.94 -7.21 -12.68
N GLY A 56 -9.73 -7.08 -13.23
CA GLY A 56 -8.59 -6.51 -12.52
C GLY A 56 -7.86 -7.50 -11.60
N GLU A 57 -8.18 -8.80 -11.65
CA GLU A 57 -7.43 -9.81 -10.89
C GLU A 57 -6.01 -9.98 -11.45
N VAL A 58 -5.04 -10.19 -10.59
CA VAL A 58 -3.66 -10.47 -11.01
C VAL A 58 -3.54 -11.95 -11.35
N ARG A 59 -3.01 -12.25 -12.54
CA ARG A 59 -2.79 -13.62 -13.01
C ARG A 59 -1.33 -14.00 -12.76
N LEU A 60 -1.11 -15.08 -12.02
CA LEU A 60 0.23 -15.55 -11.65
C LEU A 60 0.38 -17.05 -11.95
N MET A 61 1.55 -17.44 -12.42
CA MET A 61 2.02 -18.82 -12.39
C MET A 61 3.01 -18.98 -11.24
N LEU A 62 2.54 -19.49 -10.10
CA LEU A 62 3.38 -19.64 -8.90
C LEU A 62 4.46 -20.70 -9.10
N GLU A 63 5.64 -20.52 -8.51
CA GLU A 63 6.72 -21.49 -8.61
C GLU A 63 6.30 -22.84 -8.03
N GLY A 64 6.49 -23.91 -8.81
CA GLY A 64 6.04 -25.27 -8.47
C GLY A 64 4.61 -25.59 -8.92
N ASN A 65 3.85 -24.61 -9.42
CA ASN A 65 2.57 -24.84 -10.07
C ASN A 65 2.74 -24.97 -11.59
N HIS A 66 1.80 -25.65 -12.25
CA HIS A 66 1.76 -25.81 -13.70
C HIS A 66 0.67 -24.98 -14.39
N GLU A 67 -0.17 -24.30 -13.60
CA GLU A 67 -1.32 -23.56 -14.09
C GLU A 67 -1.27 -22.10 -13.61
N VAL A 68 -1.81 -21.22 -14.46
CA VAL A 68 -1.98 -19.80 -14.14
C VAL A 68 -3.24 -19.65 -13.28
N THR A 69 -3.11 -19.00 -12.12
CA THR A 69 -4.22 -18.70 -11.22
C THR A 69 -4.46 -17.19 -11.14
N SER A 70 -5.72 -16.78 -11.05
CA SER A 70 -6.12 -15.40 -10.87
C SER A 70 -6.39 -15.11 -9.39
N TRP A 71 -5.88 -13.98 -8.90
CA TRP A 71 -6.04 -13.54 -7.52
C TRP A 71 -6.55 -12.10 -7.46
N PRO A 72 -7.59 -11.81 -6.65
CA PRO A 72 -7.98 -10.43 -6.41
C PRO A 72 -6.88 -9.71 -5.63
N LEU A 73 -6.67 -8.42 -5.94
CA LEU A 73 -5.89 -7.53 -5.09
C LEU A 73 -6.77 -7.02 -3.97
N LEU A 74 -6.24 -7.02 -2.74
CA LEU A 74 -6.90 -6.26 -1.69
C LEU A 74 -6.91 -4.76 -2.05
N PRO A 75 -7.94 -4.00 -1.64
CA PRO A 75 -7.97 -2.56 -1.84
C PRO A 75 -6.78 -1.82 -1.22
N ASP A 76 -6.13 -2.45 -0.26
CA ASP A 76 -4.94 -1.95 0.43
C ASP A 76 -3.63 -2.67 0.04
N ALA A 77 -3.64 -3.46 -1.04
CA ALA A 77 -2.47 -4.19 -1.49
C ALA A 77 -1.31 -3.25 -1.87
N GLU A 78 -0.12 -3.61 -1.42
CA GLU A 78 1.12 -2.89 -1.73
C GLU A 78 1.72 -3.40 -3.04
N ILE A 79 2.08 -2.51 -3.95
CA ILE A 79 2.77 -2.88 -5.19
C ILE A 79 4.16 -2.25 -5.20
N ARG A 80 5.18 -3.04 -5.50
CA ARG A 80 6.58 -2.60 -5.55
C ARG A 80 7.24 -2.92 -6.89
N VAL A 81 7.89 -1.92 -7.45
CA VAL A 81 8.63 -1.99 -8.71
C VAL A 81 9.91 -1.18 -8.54
N ASP A 82 11.05 -1.74 -8.97
CA ASP A 82 12.36 -1.08 -8.91
C ASP A 82 12.72 -0.49 -7.53
N GLY A 83 12.41 -1.22 -6.45
CA GLY A 83 12.71 -0.80 -5.07
C GLY A 83 11.84 0.35 -4.55
N TRP A 84 10.79 0.72 -5.28
CA TRP A 84 9.84 1.75 -4.86
C TRP A 84 8.40 1.28 -4.99
N TRP A 85 7.46 2.13 -4.60
CA TRP A 85 6.04 1.94 -4.89
C TRP A 85 5.79 1.86 -6.40
N GLY A 86 4.77 1.12 -6.81
CA GLY A 86 4.43 0.99 -8.21
C GLY A 86 2.97 0.62 -8.48
N ARG A 87 2.76 0.10 -9.69
CA ARG A 87 1.45 -0.26 -10.22
C ARG A 87 1.54 -1.58 -10.96
N VAL A 88 0.43 -2.29 -10.96
CA VAL A 88 0.34 -3.64 -11.55
C VAL A 88 0.60 -3.61 -13.06
N ASP A 89 0.23 -2.50 -13.73
CA ASP A 89 0.46 -2.27 -15.16
C ASP A 89 1.94 -2.07 -15.53
N GLN A 90 2.82 -1.94 -14.55
CA GLN A 90 4.27 -1.80 -14.77
C GLN A 90 5.00 -3.15 -14.84
N PHE A 91 4.40 -4.23 -14.32
CA PHE A 91 4.97 -5.55 -14.51
C PHE A 91 4.80 -5.98 -15.96
N ALA A 92 5.86 -6.52 -16.54
CA ALA A 92 5.76 -7.13 -17.85
C ALA A 92 5.50 -8.62 -17.71
N GLN A 93 4.86 -9.19 -18.74
CA GLN A 93 4.57 -10.61 -18.75
C GLN A 93 5.85 -11.42 -18.58
N LYS A 94 5.74 -12.49 -17.78
CA LYS A 94 6.80 -13.42 -17.37
C LYS A 94 7.84 -12.84 -16.41
N ASP A 95 7.68 -11.61 -15.92
CA ASP A 95 8.50 -11.13 -14.82
C ASP A 95 8.33 -12.04 -13.61
N ARG A 96 9.45 -12.45 -13.04
CA ARG A 96 9.46 -13.09 -11.73
C ARG A 96 9.07 -12.06 -10.67
N VAL A 97 8.03 -12.37 -9.92
CA VAL A 97 7.47 -11.51 -8.88
C VAL A 97 7.39 -12.26 -7.57
N TRP A 98 7.54 -11.54 -6.47
CA TRP A 98 7.33 -12.02 -5.12
C TRP A 98 5.96 -11.57 -4.63
N VAL A 99 5.12 -12.54 -4.24
CA VAL A 99 3.73 -12.29 -3.87
C VAL A 99 3.47 -12.71 -2.44
N TRP A 100 2.74 -11.86 -1.73
CA TRP A 100 2.23 -12.12 -0.40
C TRP A 100 0.72 -12.26 -0.44
N PHE A 101 0.23 -13.35 0.13
CA PHE A 101 -1.18 -13.66 0.16
C PHE A 101 -1.80 -13.35 1.52
N ALA A 102 -2.93 -12.65 1.49
CA ALA A 102 -3.91 -12.74 2.57
C ALA A 102 -4.41 -14.17 2.65
N VAL A 103 -4.58 -14.67 3.87
CA VAL A 103 -5.03 -16.04 4.11
C VAL A 103 -6.31 -16.07 4.94
N ASN A 104 -7.17 -17.06 4.68
CA ASN A 104 -8.34 -17.32 5.50
C ASN A 104 -7.95 -18.03 6.83
N ARG A 105 -8.96 -18.38 7.65
CA ARG A 105 -8.73 -19.13 8.92
C ARG A 105 -8.07 -20.50 8.75
N LYS A 106 -8.20 -21.11 7.57
CA LYS A 106 -7.58 -22.39 7.20
C LYS A 106 -6.15 -22.21 6.64
N LYS A 107 -5.66 -20.97 6.58
CA LYS A 107 -4.39 -20.57 5.98
C LYS A 107 -4.33 -20.73 4.45
N ASP A 108 -5.49 -20.83 3.79
CA ASP A 108 -5.54 -20.83 2.34
C ASP A 108 -5.43 -19.38 1.83
N PRO A 109 -4.61 -19.12 0.79
CA PRO A 109 -4.58 -17.84 0.10
C PRO A 109 -5.97 -17.42 -0.41
N THR A 110 -6.31 -16.14 -0.27
CA THR A 110 -7.59 -15.60 -0.75
C THR A 110 -7.44 -14.36 -1.63
N ALA A 111 -6.42 -13.55 -1.40
CA ALA A 111 -6.15 -12.31 -2.12
C ALA A 111 -4.66 -11.96 -2.02
N ILE A 112 -4.18 -11.10 -2.92
CA ILE A 112 -2.85 -10.52 -2.85
C ILE A 112 -2.89 -9.28 -1.95
N LEU A 113 -1.97 -9.21 -0.99
CA LEU A 113 -1.78 -8.03 -0.13
C LEU A 113 -0.45 -7.31 -0.39
N LEU A 114 0.52 -7.98 -1.03
CA LEU A 114 1.72 -7.34 -1.55
C LEU A 114 2.19 -8.08 -2.81
N LEU A 115 2.61 -7.31 -3.82
CA LEU A 115 3.24 -7.80 -5.04
C LEU A 115 4.48 -6.97 -5.33
N ALA A 116 5.64 -7.59 -5.38
CA ALA A 116 6.92 -6.96 -5.65
C ALA A 116 7.59 -7.60 -6.86
N ASP A 117 8.29 -6.82 -7.67
CA ASP A 117 9.25 -7.39 -8.62
C ASP A 117 10.44 -8.01 -7.87
N GLU A 118 11.25 -8.78 -8.58
CA GLU A 118 12.37 -9.49 -7.98
C GLU A 118 13.41 -8.52 -7.41
N ILE A 119 13.60 -7.37 -8.06
CA ILE A 119 14.48 -6.29 -7.61
C ILE A 119 14.01 -5.72 -6.27
N SER A 120 12.72 -5.40 -6.15
CA SER A 120 12.15 -4.86 -4.92
C SER A 120 12.16 -5.88 -3.79
N GLU A 121 12.01 -7.17 -4.07
CA GLU A 121 12.18 -8.22 -3.06
C GLU A 121 13.61 -8.26 -2.50
N GLN A 122 14.62 -8.10 -3.35
CA GLN A 122 16.02 -8.00 -2.90
C GLN A 122 16.26 -6.74 -2.06
N ASP A 123 15.68 -5.60 -2.49
CA ASP A 123 15.75 -4.34 -1.75
C ASP A 123 15.10 -4.47 -0.36
N ILE A 124 13.92 -5.10 -0.31
CA ILE A 124 13.19 -5.42 0.92
C ILE A 124 14.08 -6.20 1.92
N HIS A 125 14.91 -7.11 1.42
CA HIS A 125 15.83 -7.87 2.26
C HIS A 125 17.20 -7.23 2.45
N GLY A 126 17.51 -6.13 1.75
CA GLY A 126 18.81 -5.48 1.72
C GLY A 126 19.92 -6.37 1.16
N LYS A 127 19.58 -7.24 0.21
CA LYS A 127 20.45 -8.34 -0.25
C LYS A 127 20.52 -8.42 -1.78
N PRO A 128 21.39 -7.63 -2.43
CA PRO A 128 21.65 -7.79 -3.85
C PRO A 128 22.33 -9.15 -4.12
N TYR A 129 22.20 -9.64 -5.36
CA TYR A 129 22.94 -10.81 -5.81
C TYR A 129 24.40 -10.47 -6.14
N THR A 130 25.26 -11.47 -6.03
CA THR A 130 26.63 -11.47 -6.54
C THR A 130 26.78 -12.54 -7.60
N VAL A 131 27.50 -12.24 -8.67
CA VAL A 131 27.83 -13.20 -9.74
C VAL A 131 28.98 -14.08 -9.27
N GLU A 132 28.73 -15.38 -9.12
CA GLU A 132 29.75 -16.38 -8.75
C GLU A 132 30.60 -16.79 -9.96
N SER A 133 29.94 -17.08 -11.08
CA SER A 133 30.58 -17.53 -12.31
C SER A 133 29.72 -17.19 -13.53
N VAL A 134 30.38 -17.09 -14.69
CA VAL A 134 29.72 -16.96 -15.99
C VAL A 134 30.36 -17.97 -16.95
N GLU A 135 29.61 -18.99 -17.33
CA GLU A 135 30.10 -20.11 -18.14
C GLU A 135 29.08 -20.43 -19.24
N GLY A 136 29.53 -20.45 -20.50
CA GLY A 136 28.66 -20.82 -21.64
C GLY A 136 27.42 -19.94 -21.80
N GLY A 137 27.49 -18.67 -21.43
CA GLY A 137 26.34 -17.74 -21.47
C GLY A 137 25.35 -17.89 -20.31
N VAL A 138 25.69 -18.69 -19.29
CA VAL A 138 24.89 -18.85 -18.07
C VAL A 138 25.67 -18.27 -16.90
N ALA A 139 25.04 -17.35 -16.16
CA ALA A 139 25.60 -16.82 -14.92
C ALA A 139 24.99 -17.53 -13.71
N THR A 140 25.83 -17.80 -12.71
CA THR A 140 25.42 -18.29 -11.39
C THR A 140 25.41 -17.13 -10.41
N PHE A 141 24.26 -16.87 -9.79
CA PHE A 141 24.04 -15.80 -8.83
C PHE A 141 23.84 -16.36 -7.43
N TYR A 142 24.41 -15.72 -6.42
CA TYR A 142 24.22 -16.07 -5.02
C TYR A 142 24.04 -14.82 -4.16
N ILE A 143 23.52 -14.98 -2.95
CA ILE A 143 23.41 -13.90 -1.98
C ILE A 143 24.54 -14.08 -0.96
N PRO A 144 25.48 -13.13 -0.82
CA PRO A 144 26.57 -13.23 0.14
C PRO A 144 26.09 -13.51 1.57
N GLY A 145 26.69 -14.52 2.21
CA GLY A 145 26.37 -14.92 3.58
C GLY A 145 25.15 -15.82 3.74
N GLU A 146 24.32 -16.00 2.70
CA GLU A 146 23.08 -16.79 2.76
C GLU A 146 23.26 -18.21 2.22
N LYS A 147 23.88 -19.08 3.01
CA LYS A 147 24.14 -20.49 2.63
C LYS A 147 22.89 -21.33 2.37
N LYS A 148 21.71 -20.87 2.82
CA LYS A 148 20.44 -21.61 2.68
C LYS A 148 19.69 -21.27 1.39
N VAL A 149 20.07 -20.20 0.69
CA VAL A 149 19.45 -19.81 -0.58
C VAL A 149 20.23 -20.49 -1.69
N ALA A 150 19.56 -21.33 -2.47
CA ALA A 150 20.19 -22.01 -3.60
C ALA A 150 20.66 -20.98 -4.64
N PRO A 151 21.88 -21.12 -5.20
CA PRO A 151 22.33 -20.27 -6.28
C PRO A 151 21.37 -20.35 -7.48
N ARG A 152 21.16 -19.21 -8.15
CA ARG A 152 20.33 -19.13 -9.35
C ARG A 152 21.21 -19.21 -10.58
N LYS A 153 20.89 -20.12 -11.51
CA LYS A 153 21.54 -20.21 -12.81
C LYS A 153 20.61 -19.62 -13.86
N LEU A 154 21.05 -18.56 -14.53
CA LEU A 154 20.22 -17.86 -15.52
C LEU A 154 21.02 -17.60 -16.78
N GLU A 155 20.35 -17.73 -17.92
CA GLU A 155 20.91 -17.31 -19.21
C GLU A 155 21.14 -15.79 -19.21
N VAL A 156 22.30 -15.35 -19.69
CA VAL A 156 22.67 -13.94 -19.80
C VAL A 156 22.54 -13.51 -21.26
N ARG A 157 21.83 -12.42 -21.52
CA ARG A 157 21.63 -11.87 -22.87
C ARG A 157 21.83 -10.36 -22.85
N GLY A 158 22.69 -9.84 -23.73
CA GLY A 158 22.82 -8.40 -23.99
C GLY A 158 23.57 -7.56 -22.94
N ARG A 159 24.12 -8.18 -21.88
CA ARG A 159 25.02 -7.52 -20.92
C ARG A 159 26.16 -8.47 -20.59
N ASP A 160 27.39 -7.96 -20.60
CA ASP A 160 28.54 -8.69 -20.08
C ASP A 160 28.52 -8.60 -18.56
N LEU A 161 28.53 -9.77 -17.91
CA LEU A 161 28.63 -9.90 -16.46
C LEU A 161 29.99 -10.52 -16.13
N ASN A 162 30.63 -9.99 -15.10
CA ASN A 162 31.87 -10.51 -14.57
C ASN A 162 31.63 -11.20 -13.24
N ARG A 163 32.54 -12.11 -12.89
CA ARG A 163 32.60 -12.65 -11.53
C ARG A 163 32.75 -11.51 -10.53
N ASP A 164 32.08 -11.64 -9.40
CA ASP A 164 32.02 -10.69 -8.29
C ASP A 164 31.25 -9.39 -8.59
N ASP A 165 30.59 -9.26 -9.75
CA ASP A 165 29.62 -8.20 -9.99
C ASP A 165 28.48 -8.29 -8.96
N VAL A 166 28.17 -7.17 -8.32
CA VAL A 166 27.11 -7.05 -7.31
C VAL A 166 25.98 -6.19 -7.87
N GLY A 167 24.74 -6.68 -7.78
CA GLY A 167 23.60 -5.95 -8.31
C GLY A 167 22.25 -6.61 -8.03
N TYR A 168 21.21 -5.87 -8.39
CA TYR A 168 19.81 -6.26 -8.27
C TYR A 168 19.34 -6.95 -9.55
N LEU A 169 18.78 -8.13 -9.41
CA LEU A 169 18.46 -9.02 -10.52
C LEU A 169 16.94 -9.07 -10.76
N GLN A 170 16.51 -8.86 -12.00
CA GLN A 170 15.17 -9.25 -12.47
C GLN A 170 15.32 -10.37 -13.48
N SER A 171 14.67 -11.51 -13.22
CA SER A 171 14.61 -12.64 -14.13
C SER A 171 13.24 -12.79 -14.81
N ALA A 172 13.26 -13.41 -15.99
CA ALA A 172 12.07 -13.82 -16.72
C ALA A 172 12.40 -15.06 -17.56
N ASN A 173 11.55 -16.09 -17.53
CA ASN A 173 11.70 -17.33 -18.30
C ASN A 173 13.10 -17.99 -18.19
N GLY A 174 13.71 -17.99 -16.99
CA GLY A 174 15.03 -18.59 -16.79
C GLY A 174 16.22 -17.79 -17.34
N ALA A 175 15.98 -16.57 -17.83
CA ALA A 175 17.02 -15.64 -18.27
C ALA A 175 17.08 -14.39 -17.39
N VAL A 176 18.25 -13.76 -17.37
CA VAL A 176 18.44 -12.41 -16.85
C VAL A 176 17.70 -11.44 -17.77
N ARG A 177 16.70 -10.75 -17.22
CA ARG A 177 15.98 -9.69 -17.92
C ARG A 177 16.64 -8.34 -17.65
N ARG A 178 16.93 -8.05 -16.38
CA ARG A 178 17.69 -6.87 -15.95
C ARG A 178 18.65 -7.28 -14.85
N PHE A 179 19.84 -6.69 -14.87
CA PHE A 179 20.78 -6.72 -13.76
C PHE A 179 21.20 -5.27 -13.54
N LEU A 180 20.93 -4.70 -12.38
CA LEU A 180 21.22 -3.31 -12.06
C LEU A 180 22.34 -3.28 -11.01
N THR A 181 23.45 -2.63 -11.31
CA THR A 181 24.43 -2.27 -10.28
C THR A 181 23.76 -1.41 -9.19
N VAL A 182 24.38 -1.25 -8.03
CA VAL A 182 23.84 -0.41 -6.94
C VAL A 182 23.51 1.01 -7.43
N VAL A 183 24.37 1.60 -8.27
CA VAL A 183 24.16 2.96 -8.82
C VAL A 183 22.99 2.99 -9.82
N GLU A 184 22.87 1.96 -10.68
CA GLU A 184 21.77 1.85 -11.63
C GLU A 184 20.43 1.59 -10.91
N PHE A 185 20.46 0.85 -9.80
CA PHE A 185 19.29 0.60 -8.96
C PHE A 185 18.76 1.89 -8.32
N GLU A 186 19.63 2.69 -7.69
CA GLU A 186 19.22 3.99 -7.12
C GLU A 186 18.65 4.93 -8.19
N LYS A 187 19.23 4.90 -9.39
CA LYS A 187 18.70 5.65 -10.53
C LYS A 187 17.31 5.15 -10.94
N ALA A 188 17.11 3.85 -11.07
CA ALA A 188 15.81 3.26 -11.41
C ALA A 188 14.74 3.58 -10.35
N LYS A 189 15.10 3.50 -9.07
CA LYS A 189 14.25 3.87 -7.93
C LYS A 189 13.84 5.34 -7.99
N GLN A 190 14.75 6.23 -8.37
CA GLN A 190 14.44 7.65 -8.58
C GLN A 190 13.54 7.89 -9.82
N GLU A 191 13.81 7.21 -10.93
CA GLU A 191 12.95 7.26 -12.13
C GLU A 191 11.52 6.77 -11.82
N GLN A 192 11.39 5.74 -11.00
CA GLN A 192 10.09 5.22 -10.54
C GLN A 192 9.34 6.24 -9.66
N ARG A 193 10.05 6.95 -8.77
CA ARG A 193 9.47 8.07 -7.99
C ARG A 193 8.95 9.17 -8.91
N ASP A 194 9.73 9.54 -9.91
CA ASP A 194 9.39 10.60 -10.85
C ASP A 194 8.23 10.21 -11.77
N PHE A 195 8.18 8.94 -12.20
CA PHE A 195 7.03 8.38 -12.92
C PHE A 195 5.74 8.48 -12.10
N LEU A 196 5.76 8.04 -10.84
CA LEU A 196 4.58 8.15 -9.97
C LEU A 196 4.18 9.60 -9.73
N ARG A 197 5.15 10.52 -9.56
CA ARG A 197 4.87 11.95 -9.47
C ARG A 197 4.12 12.47 -10.68
N GLN A 198 4.57 12.13 -11.89
CA GLN A 198 3.88 12.52 -13.12
C GLN A 198 2.45 11.97 -13.17
N ARG A 199 2.27 10.70 -12.79
CA ARG A 199 0.95 10.05 -12.75
C ARG A 199 0.00 10.70 -11.74
N TRP A 200 0.51 11.07 -10.56
CA TRP A 200 -0.27 11.79 -9.55
C TRP A 200 -0.67 13.19 -10.02
N ARG A 201 0.16 13.90 -10.81
CA ARG A 201 -0.23 15.19 -11.44
C ARG A 201 -1.37 15.01 -12.44
N SER A 202 -1.28 14.00 -13.30
CA SER A 202 -2.22 13.81 -14.41
C SER A 202 -3.53 13.15 -13.99
N GLU A 203 -3.44 12.09 -13.18
CA GLU A 203 -4.57 11.22 -12.81
C GLU A 203 -5.12 11.56 -11.42
N GLY A 204 -4.26 11.96 -10.48
CA GLY A 204 -4.59 12.20 -9.07
C GLY A 204 -3.99 11.15 -8.12
N LEU A 205 -4.09 11.43 -6.81
CA LEU A 205 -3.64 10.55 -5.75
C LEU A 205 -4.61 9.37 -5.59
N PRO A 206 -4.13 8.12 -5.60
CA PRO A 206 -5.00 6.96 -5.41
C PRO A 206 -5.47 6.83 -3.96
N GLY A 207 -6.73 6.39 -3.79
CA GLY A 207 -7.28 6.05 -2.48
C GLY A 207 -8.55 5.23 -2.54
N THR A 208 -9.07 4.92 -1.37
CA THR A 208 -10.29 4.12 -1.17
C THR A 208 -11.31 4.89 -0.34
N VAL A 209 -12.57 4.89 -0.76
CA VAL A 209 -13.69 5.43 0.01
C VAL A 209 -13.96 4.55 1.24
N SER A 210 -13.84 5.12 2.45
CA SER A 210 -14.10 4.42 3.72
C SER A 210 -15.41 4.83 4.39
N PHE A 211 -15.91 6.03 4.08
CA PHE A 211 -17.14 6.57 4.65
C PHE A 211 -17.83 7.52 3.67
N LEU A 212 -19.17 7.49 3.64
CA LEU A 212 -20.02 8.38 2.86
C LEU A 212 -21.17 8.86 3.75
N HIS A 213 -21.45 10.16 3.71
CA HIS A 213 -22.61 10.76 4.34
C HIS A 213 -23.32 11.68 3.32
N PRO A 214 -24.15 11.11 2.43
CA PRO A 214 -24.69 11.83 1.26
C PRO A 214 -25.45 13.11 1.61
N LEU A 215 -26.12 13.15 2.76
CA LEU A 215 -26.91 14.32 3.18
C LEU A 215 -26.06 15.52 3.61
N SER A 216 -24.84 15.30 4.10
CA SER A 216 -23.95 16.40 4.52
C SER A 216 -22.85 16.68 3.51
N GLY A 217 -22.72 15.84 2.48
CA GLY A 217 -21.58 15.89 1.57
C GLY A 217 -20.26 15.44 2.21
N GLU A 218 -20.24 14.97 3.46
CA GLU A 218 -19.01 14.45 4.09
C GLU A 218 -18.65 13.06 3.57
N MET A 219 -17.37 12.85 3.26
CA MET A 219 -16.83 11.53 2.96
C MET A 219 -15.41 11.39 3.51
N GLU A 220 -15.00 10.14 3.74
CA GLU A 220 -13.65 9.81 4.18
C GLU A 220 -12.97 8.91 3.14
N LEU A 221 -11.72 9.24 2.85
CA LEU A 221 -10.85 8.51 1.95
C LEU A 221 -9.61 8.06 2.73
N TYR A 222 -9.16 6.84 2.48
CA TYR A 222 -7.80 6.41 2.80
C TYR A 222 -6.96 6.51 1.54
N LEU A 223 -6.08 7.49 1.48
CA LEU A 223 -5.11 7.63 0.41
C LEU A 223 -3.97 6.63 0.60
N ASP A 224 -3.51 6.04 -0.50
CA ASP A 224 -2.52 4.97 -0.44
C ASP A 224 -1.18 5.46 0.11
N HIS A 225 -0.42 4.53 0.67
CA HIS A 225 0.87 4.76 1.30
C HIS A 225 1.83 5.52 0.39
N GLU A 226 1.87 5.18 -0.89
CA GLU A 226 2.75 5.84 -1.86
C GLU A 226 2.46 7.35 -2.03
N ALA A 227 1.20 7.76 -1.90
CA ALA A 227 0.76 9.14 -2.06
C ALA A 227 0.76 9.91 -0.73
N MET A 228 1.12 9.25 0.38
CA MET A 228 1.04 9.80 1.74
C MET A 228 1.72 11.16 1.87
N ARG A 229 2.92 11.33 1.28
CA ARG A 229 3.67 12.59 1.38
C ARG A 229 2.93 13.75 0.71
N TRP A 230 2.27 13.49 -0.41
CA TRP A 230 1.50 14.48 -1.14
C TRP A 230 0.18 14.78 -0.43
N ALA A 231 -0.49 13.73 0.06
CA ALA A 231 -1.72 13.82 0.83
C ALA A 231 -1.55 14.62 2.13
N ARG A 232 -0.48 14.34 2.89
CA ARG A 232 -0.17 15.03 4.16
C ARG A 232 0.14 16.51 3.97
N TYR A 233 0.47 16.96 2.77
CA TYR A 233 0.65 18.39 2.52
C TYR A 233 -0.67 19.19 2.59
N LEU A 234 -1.80 18.55 2.32
CA LEU A 234 -3.11 19.20 2.30
C LEU A 234 -3.46 19.85 3.65
N GLN A 235 -4.18 20.96 3.57
CA GLN A 235 -4.67 21.75 4.69
C GLN A 235 -6.20 21.83 4.69
N LYS A 236 -6.79 22.14 5.84
CA LYS A 236 -8.22 22.39 5.95
C LYS A 236 -8.62 23.54 5.02
N GLY A 237 -9.65 23.33 4.21
CA GLY A 237 -10.15 24.29 3.23
C GLY A 237 -9.54 24.15 1.84
N ASP A 238 -8.47 23.35 1.66
CA ASP A 238 -7.94 23.09 0.33
C ASP A 238 -9.01 22.45 -0.56
N GLU A 239 -9.08 22.88 -1.81
CA GLU A 239 -9.93 22.25 -2.82
C GLU A 239 -9.23 21.02 -3.40
N VAL A 240 -10.00 19.96 -3.58
CA VAL A 240 -9.60 18.73 -4.23
C VAL A 240 -10.62 18.34 -5.28
N VAL A 241 -10.18 17.73 -6.38
CA VAL A 241 -11.03 17.36 -7.51
C VAL A 241 -11.00 15.84 -7.67
N PHE A 242 -12.17 15.22 -7.86
CA PHE A 242 -12.21 13.80 -8.15
C PHE A 242 -11.67 13.52 -9.56
N GLY A 243 -10.81 12.52 -9.67
CA GLY A 243 -10.33 11.99 -10.95
C GLY A 243 -11.21 10.86 -11.45
N ASN A 244 -11.12 10.57 -12.75
CA ASN A 244 -11.71 9.40 -13.42
C ASN A 244 -13.21 9.16 -13.21
N LYS A 245 -14.04 9.64 -14.15
CA LYS A 245 -15.48 9.32 -14.27
C LYS A 245 -16.37 9.80 -13.11
N ILE A 246 -15.82 10.48 -12.12
CA ILE A 246 -16.57 11.14 -11.06
C ILE A 246 -16.35 12.64 -11.26
N ASP A 247 -17.40 13.33 -11.67
CA ASP A 247 -17.38 14.79 -11.74
C ASP A 247 -17.61 15.36 -10.33
N GLY A 248 -16.87 16.41 -9.98
CA GLY A 248 -17.07 17.13 -8.72
C GLY A 248 -15.76 17.56 -8.05
N SER A 249 -15.90 18.51 -7.13
CA SER A 249 -14.84 18.94 -6.22
C SER A 249 -15.34 18.93 -4.78
N ALA A 250 -14.39 18.87 -3.87
CA ALA A 250 -14.63 18.84 -2.44
C ALA A 250 -13.62 19.72 -1.72
N GLN A 251 -13.94 20.11 -0.50
CA GLN A 251 -13.03 20.82 0.38
C GLN A 251 -12.51 19.90 1.47
N VAL A 252 -11.21 20.01 1.76
CA VAL A 252 -10.58 19.26 2.85
C VAL A 252 -11.10 19.74 4.20
N LYS A 253 -11.66 18.82 4.98
CA LYS A 253 -12.09 19.07 6.37
C LYS A 253 -10.97 18.80 7.35
N PHE A 254 -10.28 17.67 7.21
CA PHE A 254 -9.05 17.36 7.94
C PHE A 254 -8.22 16.31 7.21
N VAL A 255 -6.94 16.26 7.55
CA VAL A 255 -5.93 15.31 7.04
C VAL A 255 -5.15 14.81 8.25
N GLU A 256 -4.96 13.50 8.35
CA GLU A 256 -4.11 12.91 9.38
C GLU A 256 -3.41 11.64 8.88
N PRO A 257 -2.20 11.34 9.39
CA PRO A 257 -1.62 10.03 9.18
C PRO A 257 -2.49 8.98 9.89
N TRP A 258 -2.75 7.89 9.20
CA TRP A 258 -3.47 6.75 9.74
C TRP A 258 -2.67 5.50 9.42
N ARG A 259 -1.88 5.04 10.39
CA ARG A 259 -0.94 3.94 10.19
C ARG A 259 0.02 4.23 9.03
N GLU A 260 0.04 3.43 7.98
CA GLU A 260 0.84 3.64 6.76
C GLU A 260 0.15 4.47 5.68
N ARG A 261 -1.05 4.98 5.96
CA ARG A 261 -1.91 5.69 5.01
C ARG A 261 -2.15 7.13 5.46
N THR A 262 -2.83 7.89 4.62
CA THR A 262 -3.39 9.18 5.02
C THR A 262 -4.91 9.10 5.06
N ARG A 263 -5.50 9.37 6.21
CA ARG A 263 -6.95 9.55 6.34
C ARG A 263 -7.29 10.98 5.97
N LEU A 264 -8.14 11.12 4.97
CA LEU A 264 -8.59 12.40 4.45
C LEU A 264 -10.10 12.47 4.58
N ARG A 265 -10.60 13.47 5.32
CA ARG A 265 -12.03 13.80 5.32
C ARG A 265 -12.28 15.03 4.48
N ILE A 266 -13.24 14.94 3.58
CA ILE A 266 -13.61 16.01 2.65
C ILE A 266 -15.13 16.25 2.66
N VAL A 267 -15.55 17.42 2.20
CA VAL A 267 -16.95 17.80 2.01
C VAL A 267 -17.18 18.10 0.54
N SER A 268 -17.96 17.28 -0.17
CA SER A 268 -18.36 17.53 -1.56
C SER A 268 -19.19 18.81 -1.64
N ASN A 269 -18.94 19.59 -2.68
CA ASN A 269 -19.65 20.85 -2.91
C ASN A 269 -21.11 20.65 -3.31
N SER A 270 -21.45 19.52 -3.96
CA SER A 270 -22.80 19.25 -4.45
C SER A 270 -23.59 18.29 -3.55
N GLY A 271 -22.90 17.44 -2.77
CA GLY A 271 -23.48 16.29 -2.05
C GLY A 271 -23.96 15.16 -3.00
N MET A 272 -24.36 15.52 -4.22
CA MET A 272 -24.86 14.60 -5.24
C MET A 272 -23.77 13.66 -5.79
N ASP A 273 -22.52 14.13 -5.83
CA ASP A 273 -21.37 13.36 -6.33
C ASP A 273 -21.16 12.05 -5.52
N GLN A 274 -21.69 11.98 -4.29
CA GLN A 274 -21.58 10.80 -3.44
C GLN A 274 -22.53 9.67 -3.79
N PHE A 275 -23.65 9.93 -4.47
CA PHE A 275 -24.65 8.89 -4.72
C PHE A 275 -24.15 7.80 -5.69
N GLU A 276 -23.16 8.13 -6.51
CA GLU A 276 -22.51 7.19 -7.42
C GLU A 276 -21.34 6.44 -6.77
N MET A 277 -20.91 6.88 -5.58
CA MET A 277 -19.79 6.28 -4.86
C MET A 277 -20.23 5.11 -3.99
N LYS A 278 -19.33 4.13 -3.83
CA LYS A 278 -19.52 2.97 -2.95
C LYS A 278 -18.38 2.88 -1.94
N LEU A 279 -18.69 2.37 -0.74
CA LEU A 279 -17.64 2.00 0.22
C LEU A 279 -16.71 0.95 -0.40
N GLY A 280 -15.40 1.14 -0.22
CA GLY A 280 -14.38 0.31 -0.85
C GLY A 280 -14.05 0.67 -2.30
N GLN A 281 -14.77 1.61 -2.91
CA GLN A 281 -14.47 2.09 -4.26
C GLN A 281 -13.11 2.78 -4.30
N ARG A 282 -12.35 2.47 -5.35
CA ARG A 282 -11.10 3.15 -5.68
C ARG A 282 -11.41 4.49 -6.35
N VAL A 283 -10.77 5.54 -5.85
CA VAL A 283 -10.90 6.90 -6.37
C VAL A 283 -9.51 7.46 -6.62
N LEU A 284 -9.43 8.41 -7.55
CA LEU A 284 -8.26 9.27 -7.70
C LEU A 284 -8.64 10.67 -7.24
N LEU A 285 -7.72 11.33 -6.54
CA LEU A 285 -7.95 12.67 -6.02
C LEU A 285 -6.88 13.62 -6.55
N LYS A 286 -7.26 14.50 -7.46
CA LYS A 286 -6.37 15.57 -7.94
C LYS A 286 -6.25 16.63 -6.88
N VAL A 287 -5.01 16.94 -6.53
CA VAL A 287 -4.67 17.91 -5.49
C VAL A 287 -3.54 18.80 -5.97
N ARG A 288 -3.35 19.95 -5.31
CA ARG A 288 -2.21 20.83 -5.58
C ARG A 288 -0.90 20.11 -5.31
N GLU A 289 0.08 20.32 -6.18
CA GLU A 289 1.44 19.83 -5.98
C GLU A 289 2.14 20.57 -4.82
N PRO A 290 2.74 19.87 -3.83
CA PRO A 290 3.56 20.50 -2.82
C PRO A 290 4.78 21.16 -3.46
N PRO A 291 5.27 22.27 -2.88
CA PRO A 291 6.54 22.86 -3.27
C PRO A 291 7.69 21.85 -3.29
N VAL A 292 8.67 22.06 -4.17
CA VAL A 292 9.80 21.13 -4.40
C VAL A 292 10.60 20.90 -3.12
N ASP A 293 10.84 21.93 -2.32
CA ASP A 293 11.49 21.85 -1.01
C ASP A 293 10.72 20.95 -0.03
N VAL A 294 9.39 21.05 -0.01
CA VAL A 294 8.54 20.15 0.79
C VAL A 294 8.59 18.72 0.28
N GLN A 295 8.74 18.51 -1.02
CA GLN A 295 8.88 17.17 -1.62
C GLN A 295 10.28 16.57 -1.41
N GLN A 296 11.31 17.40 -1.24
CA GLN A 296 12.70 16.99 -1.07
C GLN A 296 13.14 16.94 0.41
N SER A 297 12.36 17.53 1.31
CA SER A 297 12.64 17.50 2.75
C SER A 297 12.85 16.07 3.30
N ASP A 298 13.68 15.89 4.31
CA ASP A 298 13.72 14.63 5.04
C ASP A 298 12.61 14.55 6.12
N LEU A 299 11.92 15.67 6.37
CA LEU A 299 10.87 15.77 7.39
C LEU A 299 9.49 15.42 6.82
N PRO A 300 8.57 14.91 7.67
CA PRO A 300 7.15 14.83 7.35
C PRO A 300 6.57 16.19 6.95
N THR A 301 5.70 16.23 5.94
CA THR A 301 5.16 17.48 5.36
C THR A 301 4.16 18.22 6.26
N ASP A 302 3.72 17.56 7.31
CA ASP A 302 2.72 17.99 8.29
C ASP A 302 3.30 18.03 9.71
N ILE A 303 4.63 18.05 9.85
CA ILE A 303 5.30 18.18 11.14
C ILE A 303 4.93 19.51 11.81
N GLY A 304 4.69 19.49 13.13
CA GLY A 304 4.37 20.69 13.90
C GLY A 304 2.94 21.21 13.74
N ARG A 305 1.99 20.40 13.23
CA ARG A 305 0.58 20.81 13.08
C ARG A 305 -0.27 20.64 14.35
N LEU A 306 0.19 19.86 15.31
CA LEU A 306 -0.59 19.45 16.47
C LEU A 306 0.04 20.03 17.73
N ASP A 307 -0.80 20.64 18.57
CA ASP A 307 -0.35 21.26 19.83
C ASP A 307 -0.56 20.34 21.04
N ASP A 308 -1.56 19.45 20.96
CA ASP A 308 -1.91 18.54 22.05
C ASP A 308 -0.93 17.36 22.16
N GLU A 309 -0.48 17.06 23.38
CA GLU A 309 0.52 16.02 23.64
C GLU A 309 0.08 14.63 23.12
N GLU A 310 -1.17 14.22 23.40
CA GLU A 310 -1.65 12.90 23.00
C GLU A 310 -1.77 12.80 21.47
N GLN A 311 -2.28 13.85 20.83
CA GLN A 311 -2.36 13.92 19.37
C GLN A 311 -0.98 13.89 18.71
N ARG A 312 0.01 14.61 19.28
CA ARG A 312 1.40 14.57 18.79
C ARG A 312 1.98 13.16 18.91
N ILE A 313 1.76 12.47 20.03
CA ILE A 313 2.22 11.09 20.21
C ILE A 313 1.61 10.16 19.16
N ASP A 314 0.30 10.21 18.95
CA ASP A 314 -0.38 9.36 17.96
C ASP A 314 0.08 9.68 16.53
N TRP A 315 0.33 10.96 16.25
CA TRP A 315 0.93 11.40 14.99
C TRP A 315 2.33 10.80 14.80
N PHE A 316 3.20 10.87 15.81
CA PHE A 316 4.53 10.26 15.75
C PHE A 316 4.44 8.75 15.55
N LEU A 317 3.56 8.04 16.23
CA LEU A 317 3.43 6.59 16.03
C LEU A 317 2.89 6.22 14.65
N SER A 318 2.05 7.06 14.07
CA SER A 318 1.54 6.91 12.70
C SER A 318 2.54 7.41 11.64
N THR A 319 3.70 7.88 12.08
CA THR A 319 4.75 8.48 11.24
C THR A 319 6.00 7.61 11.30
N LEU A 320 6.40 7.17 12.49
CA LEU A 320 7.64 6.45 12.70
C LEU A 320 7.53 4.96 12.42
N TYR A 321 8.54 4.39 11.77
CA TYR A 321 8.72 2.93 11.61
C TYR A 321 9.49 2.36 12.79
N CYS A 322 9.40 1.04 12.97
CA CYS A 322 9.96 0.40 14.16
C CYS A 322 11.47 0.19 14.03
N PRO A 323 12.32 0.82 14.85
CA PRO A 323 13.78 0.71 14.73
C PRO A 323 14.35 -0.54 15.43
N CYS A 324 13.53 -1.54 15.75
CA CYS A 324 13.95 -2.67 16.60
C CYS A 324 14.93 -3.65 15.91
N GLY A 325 15.25 -3.42 14.64
CA GLY A 325 16.22 -4.22 13.89
C GLY A 325 15.80 -5.66 13.59
N ILE A 326 14.56 -6.06 13.92
CA ILE A 326 14.00 -7.37 13.54
C ILE A 326 13.77 -7.38 12.04
N ALA A 327 14.84 -7.66 11.30
CA ALA A 327 14.94 -7.64 9.85
C ALA A 327 14.11 -8.73 9.16
N GLY A 328 13.76 -8.44 7.90
CA GLY A 328 13.06 -9.35 6.99
C GLY A 328 11.54 -9.24 7.05
N ASP A 329 10.91 -10.18 6.37
CA ASP A 329 9.47 -10.28 6.15
C ASP A 329 8.64 -10.73 7.38
N ARG A 330 9.19 -10.66 8.60
CA ARG A 330 8.64 -11.28 9.82
C ARG A 330 8.04 -10.31 10.83
N CYS A 331 8.34 -9.02 10.72
CA CYS A 331 7.88 -8.01 11.65
C CYS A 331 7.07 -6.94 10.95
N THR A 332 5.86 -6.69 11.46
CA THR A 332 4.96 -5.64 10.95
C THR A 332 5.59 -4.26 11.01
N GLY A 333 6.38 -3.97 12.04
CA GLY A 333 7.08 -2.70 12.19
C GLY A 333 8.13 -2.40 11.10
N MET A 334 8.47 -3.39 10.25
CA MET A 334 9.32 -3.17 9.07
C MET A 334 8.56 -2.57 7.89
N TYR A 335 7.29 -2.96 7.74
CA TYR A 335 6.44 -2.60 6.60
C TYR A 335 5.52 -1.43 6.94
N TYR A 336 5.13 -1.34 8.21
CA TYR A 336 4.14 -0.41 8.70
C TYR A 336 4.70 0.42 9.86
N THR A 337 4.07 1.56 10.11
CA THR A 337 4.42 2.46 11.21
C THR A 337 4.14 1.81 12.57
N LEU A 338 4.67 2.39 13.64
CA LEU A 338 4.49 1.89 15.01
C LEU A 338 3.01 1.82 15.41
N ALA A 339 2.15 2.67 14.84
CA ALA A 339 0.70 2.62 15.02
C ALA A 339 0.04 1.33 14.49
N SER A 340 0.70 0.62 13.56
CA SER A 340 0.24 -0.69 13.06
C SER A 340 0.70 -1.87 13.91
N CYS A 341 1.64 -1.65 14.83
CA CYS A 341 2.14 -2.72 15.69
C CYS A 341 1.11 -3.09 16.77
N ASN A 342 1.04 -4.38 17.12
CA ASN A 342 0.16 -4.86 18.18
C ASN A 342 0.88 -4.64 19.50
N VAL A 343 0.40 -3.67 20.27
CA VAL A 343 0.95 -3.28 21.57
C VAL A 343 0.95 -4.41 22.59
N ASN A 344 0.14 -5.45 22.40
CA ASN A 344 0.08 -6.60 23.31
C ASN A 344 1.18 -7.63 23.02
N THR A 345 1.74 -7.66 21.80
CA THR A 345 2.78 -8.62 21.40
C THR A 345 4.13 -7.97 21.14
N CYS A 346 4.17 -6.65 20.93
CA CYS A 346 5.37 -5.88 20.68
C CYS A 346 5.41 -4.65 21.61
N GLY A 347 6.47 -4.53 22.41
CA GLY A 347 6.67 -3.39 23.32
C GLY A 347 7.09 -2.08 22.64
N ALA A 348 7.55 -2.14 21.39
CA ALA A 348 8.14 -0.98 20.71
C ALA A 348 7.24 0.27 20.64
N PRO A 349 5.91 0.17 20.41
CA PRO A 349 5.05 1.35 20.45
C PRO A 349 4.98 1.99 21.85
N ASN A 350 4.91 1.19 22.92
CA ASN A 350 4.85 1.71 24.29
C ASN A 350 6.18 2.34 24.71
N ASP A 351 7.30 1.73 24.33
CA ASP A 351 8.64 2.29 24.55
C ASP A 351 8.79 3.63 23.81
N MET A 352 8.33 3.70 22.56
CA MET A 352 8.35 4.95 21.79
C MET A 352 7.44 6.00 22.42
N LYS A 353 6.24 5.65 22.89
CA LYS A 353 5.36 6.57 23.64
C LYS A 353 6.07 7.17 24.85
N ALA A 354 6.79 6.36 25.62
CA ALA A 354 7.52 6.83 26.80
C ALA A 354 8.66 7.80 26.42
N ILE A 355 9.40 7.51 25.34
CA ILE A 355 10.45 8.39 24.81
C ILE A 355 9.84 9.74 24.37
N LEU A 356 8.75 9.71 23.60
CA LEU A 356 8.08 10.91 23.09
C LEU A 356 7.56 11.79 24.24
N LYS A 357 6.90 11.19 25.24
CA LYS A 357 6.42 11.91 26.44
C LYS A 357 7.56 12.61 27.17
N LYS A 358 8.70 11.93 27.31
CA LYS A 358 9.89 12.53 27.91
C LYS A 358 10.33 13.77 27.15
N TYR A 359 10.54 13.67 25.83
CA TYR A 359 10.98 14.81 25.03
C TYR A 359 9.99 15.98 25.04
N MET A 360 8.68 15.69 24.98
CA MET A 360 7.64 16.72 25.06
C MET A 360 7.64 17.41 26.43
N SER A 361 7.85 16.67 27.53
CA SER A 361 7.99 17.23 28.88
C SER A 361 9.24 18.10 29.07
N GLU A 362 10.27 17.86 28.25
CA GLU A 362 11.50 18.67 28.18
C GLU A 362 11.32 19.92 27.30
N GLY A 363 10.13 20.11 26.73
CA GLY A 363 9.76 21.27 25.91
C GLY A 363 10.19 21.18 24.44
N MET A 364 10.60 20.00 23.97
CA MET A 364 11.07 19.84 22.59
C MET A 364 9.93 19.99 21.57
N GLY A 365 10.22 20.72 20.49
CA GLY A 365 9.34 20.81 19.32
C GLY A 365 9.38 19.55 18.45
N ASP A 366 8.40 19.35 17.57
CA ASP A 366 8.31 18.13 16.75
C ASP A 366 9.54 17.90 15.85
N VAL A 367 10.09 18.97 15.28
CA VAL A 367 11.31 18.90 14.45
C VAL A 367 12.50 18.45 15.27
N GLU A 368 12.66 18.98 16.49
CA GLU A 368 13.76 18.62 17.40
C GLU A 368 13.63 17.15 17.84
N ILE A 369 12.42 16.71 18.20
CA ILE A 369 12.12 15.32 18.54
C ILE A 369 12.49 14.39 17.39
N PHE A 370 12.08 14.74 16.17
CA PHE A 370 12.31 13.93 15.00
C PHE A 370 13.81 13.80 14.68
N GLU A 371 14.55 14.90 14.72
CA GLU A 371 15.99 14.91 14.49
C GLU A 371 16.75 14.13 15.57
N GLU A 372 16.34 14.25 16.84
CA GLU A 372 16.93 13.47 17.93
C GLU A 372 16.68 11.97 17.76
N LEU A 373 15.46 11.57 17.40
CA LEU A 373 15.14 10.18 17.08
C LEU A 373 15.95 9.67 15.89
N ARG A 374 16.13 10.48 14.85
CA ARG A 374 16.94 10.15 13.68
C ARG A 374 18.42 9.98 14.06
N ALA A 375 18.95 10.85 14.92
CA ALA A 375 20.33 10.74 15.40
C ALA A 375 20.55 9.46 16.22
N GLN A 376 19.58 9.08 17.08
CA GLN A 376 19.70 7.90 17.94
C GLN A 376 19.42 6.57 17.24
N LYS A 377 18.46 6.55 16.31
CA LYS A 377 17.93 5.31 15.70
C LYS A 377 18.28 5.17 14.21
N GLY A 378 18.89 6.17 13.61
CA GLY A 378 19.19 6.22 12.18
C GLY A 378 17.99 6.64 11.33
N ARG A 379 18.17 6.59 10.01
CA ARG A 379 17.14 6.97 9.01
C ARG A 379 15.90 6.06 9.05
N ASP A 380 16.04 4.88 9.63
CA ASP A 380 15.03 3.83 9.69
C ASP A 380 13.83 4.16 10.56
N VAL A 381 13.95 5.17 11.42
CA VAL A 381 12.83 5.62 12.24
C VAL A 381 11.75 6.30 11.39
N TRP A 382 12.08 6.77 10.18
CA TRP A 382 11.15 7.52 9.32
C TRP A 382 10.96 6.92 7.93
N GLN A 383 11.89 6.10 7.48
CA GLN A 383 11.72 5.35 6.24
C GLN A 383 11.30 3.92 6.59
N PRO A 384 10.31 3.33 5.89
CA PRO A 384 10.15 1.88 5.91
C PRO A 384 11.53 1.27 5.68
N HIS A 385 11.86 0.21 6.42
CA HIS A 385 13.17 -0.44 6.30
C HIS A 385 13.45 -0.96 4.87
N LEU A 386 12.39 -1.01 4.07
CA LEU A 386 12.29 -1.49 2.70
C LEU A 386 12.40 -0.36 1.66
N LEU A 387 12.56 0.88 2.11
CA LEU A 387 12.82 2.04 1.26
C LEU A 387 14.27 2.54 1.37
N ARG A 388 15.12 1.78 2.06
CA ARG A 388 16.55 2.07 2.27
C ARG A 388 17.34 2.18 0.98
#